data_AF-A0AAE9IDB0-F1
#
_entry.id   AF-A0AAE9IDB0-F1
#
_cell.length_a   1.000
_cell.length_b   1.000
_cell.length_c   1.000
_cell.angle_alpha   90.00
_cell.angle_beta   90.00
_cell.angle_gamma   90.00
#
_symmetry.space_group_name_H-M   'P 1'
#
loop_
_entity.id
_entity.type
_entity.pdbx_description
1 polymer ?
#
loop_
_entity_poly.entity_id
_entity_poly.type
_entity_poly.pdbx_seq_one_letter_code
_entity_poly.pdbx_strand_id
1 'polypeptide(L)' 'MHKEEIFDIVKRCIREVLPELQDHTFEYSDRLVDLGADSVDRAEIVNKTMETLSLHIPRVELSGVKNIGELTDALYAKL' A
#
# COMPACT_ATOMS: atom_id res chain seq x y z
N MET A 1 14.75 -5.00 -6.83
CA MET A 1 13.31 -5.00 -7.11
C MET A 1 12.95 -3.65 -7.71
N HIS A 2 12.12 -3.64 -8.75
CA HIS A 2 11.65 -2.43 -9.43
C HIS A 2 10.42 -1.85 -8.75
N LYS A 3 10.11 -0.60 -9.08
CA LYS A 3 9.00 0.13 -8.46
C LYS A 3 7.65 -0.46 -8.82
N GLU A 4 7.54 -0.96 -10.04
CA GLU A 4 6.38 -1.66 -10.58
C GLU A 4 6.08 -2.93 -9.78
N GLU A 5 7.12 -3.69 -9.39
CA GLU A 5 6.97 -4.88 -8.56
C GLU A 5 6.45 -4.53 -7.16
N ILE A 6 6.90 -3.42 -6.57
CA ILE A 6 6.37 -2.93 -5.28
C ILE A 6 4.91 -2.55 -5.43
N PHE A 7 4.56 -1.80 -6.48
CA PHE A 7 3.20 -1.40 -6.75
C PHE A 7 2.29 -2.64 -6.89
N ASP A 8 2.76 -3.70 -7.56
CA ASP A 8 2.06 -4.98 -7.64
C ASP A 8 1.87 -5.65 -6.28
N ILE A 9 2.87 -5.60 -5.41
CA ILE A 9 2.77 -6.09 -4.03
C ILE A 9 1.75 -5.28 -3.24
N VAL A 10 1.77 -3.94 -3.34
CA VAL A 10 0.78 -3.09 -2.66
C VAL A 10 -0.63 -3.44 -3.12
N LYS A 11 -0.87 -3.53 -4.44
CA LYS A 11 -2.16 -3.93 -5.01
C LYS A 11 -2.62 -5.29 -4.49
N ARG A 12 -1.72 -6.27 -4.38
CA ARG A 12 -2.04 -7.58 -3.82
C ARG A 12 -2.46 -7.48 -2.36
N CYS A 13 -1.70 -6.77 -1.53
CA CYS A 13 -2.05 -6.57 -0.12
C CYS A 13 -3.37 -5.82 0.06
N ILE A 14 -3.69 -4.85 -0.81
CA ILE A 14 -4.99 -4.19 -0.81
C ILE A 14 -6.12 -5.20 -1.05
N ARG A 15 -5.99 -6.06 -2.05
CA ARG A 15 -6.99 -7.10 -2.37
C ARG A 15 -7.17 -8.15 -1.28
N GLU A 16 -6.13 -8.42 -0.50
CA GLU A 16 -6.20 -9.32 0.66
C GLU A 16 -7.01 -8.70 1.81
N VAL A 17 -6.91 -7.38 2.01
CA VAL A 17 -7.61 -6.65 3.08
C VAL A 17 -9.02 -6.23 2.67
N LEU A 18 -9.20 -5.86 1.40
CA LEU A 18 -10.47 -5.44 0.80
C LEU A 18 -10.84 -6.38 -0.36
N PRO A 19 -11.40 -7.57 -0.08
CA PRO A 19 -11.76 -8.56 -1.09
C PRO A 19 -12.76 -8.06 -2.14
N GLU A 20 -13.52 -7.00 -1.86
CA GLU A 20 -14.41 -6.35 -2.81
C GLU A 20 -13.66 -5.66 -3.97
N LEU A 21 -12.36 -5.40 -3.81
CA LEU A 21 -11.50 -4.74 -4.82
C LEU A 21 -10.73 -5.74 -5.71
N GLN A 22 -11.09 -7.03 -5.71
CA GLN A 22 -10.37 -8.05 -6.50
C GLN A 22 -10.28 -7.69 -7.99
N ASP A 23 -11.38 -7.23 -8.57
CA ASP A 23 -11.47 -6.83 -9.98
C ASP A 23 -11.19 -5.32 -10.20
N HIS A 24 -10.83 -4.57 -9.16
CA HIS A 24 -10.51 -3.15 -9.28
C HIS A 24 -9.19 -2.96 -10.06
N THR A 25 -9.22 -2.02 -11.00
CA THR A 25 -8.01 -1.56 -11.71
C THR A 25 -7.43 -0.38 -10.93
N PHE A 26 -6.33 -0.65 -10.22
CA PHE A 26 -5.68 0.36 -9.38
C PHE A 26 -4.83 1.32 -10.20
N GLU A 27 -5.04 2.61 -9.98
CA GLU A 27 -4.21 3.69 -10.49
C GLU A 27 -3.21 4.17 -9.43
N TYR A 28 -2.10 4.77 -9.86
CA TYR A 28 -1.06 5.27 -8.93
C TYR A 28 -1.61 6.34 -7.99
N SER A 29 -2.57 7.14 -8.46
CA SER A 29 -3.22 8.22 -7.72
C SER A 29 -4.34 7.75 -6.79
N ASP A 30 -4.74 6.49 -6.83
CA ASP A 30 -5.85 5.98 -6.03
C ASP A 30 -5.56 6.15 -4.54
N ARG A 31 -6.59 6.59 -3.81
CA ARG A 31 -6.51 6.79 -2.37
C ARG A 31 -7.30 5.70 -1.69
N LEU A 32 -6.67 5.01 -0.73
CA LEU A 32 -7.31 3.90 -0.02
C LEU A 32 -8.65 4.31 0.64
N VAL A 33 -8.73 5.54 1.15
CA VAL A 33 -9.97 6.09 1.74
C VAL A 33 -11.12 6.22 0.73
N ASP A 34 -10.80 6.54 -0.53
CA ASP A 34 -11.80 6.69 -1.59
C ASP A 34 -12.23 5.30 -2.13
N LEU A 35 -11.43 4.26 -1.84
CA LEU A 35 -11.71 2.86 -2.14
C LEU A 35 -12.41 2.11 -0.98
N GLY A 36 -12.85 2.83 0.05
CA GLY A 36 -13.58 2.24 1.19
C GLY A 36 -12.72 1.82 2.38
N ALA A 37 -11.39 1.98 2.32
CA ALA A 37 -10.49 1.57 3.40
C ALA A 37 -10.61 2.50 4.62
N ASP A 38 -10.97 1.94 5.76
CA ASP A 38 -10.96 2.66 7.03
C ASP A 38 -9.56 2.74 7.65
N SER A 39 -9.44 3.25 8.88
CA SER A 39 -8.14 3.38 9.55
C SER A 39 -7.45 2.05 9.86
N VAL A 40 -8.22 1.01 10.14
CA VAL A 40 -7.73 -0.33 10.43
C VAL A 40 -7.26 -0.98 9.14
N ASP A 41 -8.06 -0.90 8.08
CA ASP A 41 -7.70 -1.46 6.77
C ASP A 41 -6.40 -0.86 6.25
N ARG A 42 -6.27 0.47 6.28
CA ARG A 42 -5.03 1.16 5.86
C ARG A 42 -3.83 0.74 6.69
N ALA A 43 -4.01 0.52 7.99
CA ALA A 43 -2.95 0.04 8.86
C ALA A 43 -2.49 -1.36 8.46
N GLU A 44 -3.45 -2.26 8.21
CA GLU A 44 -3.19 -3.63 7.84
C GLU A 44 -2.52 -3.74 6.47
N ILE A 45 -2.99 -3.00 5.47
CA ILE A 45 -2.39 -2.95 4.12
C ILE A 45 -0.91 -2.54 4.22
N VAL A 46 -0.61 -1.47 4.96
CA VAL A 46 0.77 -0.98 5.16
C VAL A 46 1.62 -2.03 5.87
N ASN A 47 1.10 -2.66 6.92
CA ASN A 47 1.83 -3.69 7.66
C ASN A 47 2.13 -4.92 6.79
N LYS A 48 1.12 -5.48 6.11
CA LYS A 48 1.29 -6.63 5.20
C LYS A 48 2.29 -6.35 4.08
N THR A 49 2.26 -5.12 3.55
CA THR A 49 3.19 -4.70 2.50
C THR A 49 4.62 -4.67 3.05
N MET A 50 4.85 -4.04 4.21
CA MET A 50 6.16 -4.02 4.84
C MET A 50 6.66 -5.43 5.19
N GLU A 51 5.80 -6.30 5.72
CA GLU A 51 6.12 -7.70 6.00
C GLU A 51 6.53 -8.45 4.74
N THR A 52 5.75 -8.31 3.65
CA THR A 52 6.07 -8.92 2.35
C THR A 52 7.43 -8.47 1.82
N LEU A 53 7.79 -7.21 2.06
CA LEU A 53 9.06 -6.61 1.66
C LEU A 53 10.19 -6.82 2.67
N SER A 54 9.93 -7.46 3.81
CA SER A 54 10.87 -7.57 4.93
C SER A 54 11.42 -6.21 5.41
N LEU A 55 10.57 -5.18 5.35
CA LEU A 55 10.87 -3.81 5.79
C LEU A 55 10.36 -3.56 7.22
N HIS A 56 11.10 -2.75 7.96
CA HIS A 56 10.70 -2.27 9.29
C HIS A 56 10.78 -0.74 9.34
N ILE A 57 9.72 -0.08 8.85
CA ILE A 57 9.63 1.39 8.79
C ILE A 57 8.76 1.89 9.95
N PRO A 58 9.21 2.85 10.76
CA PRO A 58 8.37 3.54 11.72
C PRO A 58 7.17 4.20 11.04
N ARG A 59 5.95 3.93 11.51
CA ARG A 59 4.71 4.46 10.88
C ARG A 59 4.68 5.99 10.75
N VAL A 60 5.38 6.71 11.64
CA VAL A 60 5.50 8.18 11.55
C VAL A 60 6.16 8.64 10.26
N GLU A 61 7.06 7.85 9.68
CA GLU A 61 7.70 8.16 8.39
C GLU A 61 6.72 8.04 7.21
N LEU A 62 5.62 7.32 7.38
CA LEU A 62 4.56 7.16 6.39
C LEU A 62 3.39 8.14 6.60
N SER A 63 3.47 9.03 7.60
CA SER A 63 2.36 9.88 8.05
C SER A 63 1.88 10.93 7.03
N GLY A 64 2.56 11.10 5.90
CA GLY A 64 2.18 12.03 4.83
C GLY A 64 1.65 11.37 3.55
N VAL A 65 1.67 10.04 3.46
CA VAL A 65 1.29 9.29 2.26
C VAL A 65 -0.22 9.37 2.02
N LYS A 66 -0.62 9.77 0.82
CA LYS A 66 -2.03 10.06 0.49
C LYS A 66 -2.67 9.05 -0.45
N ASN A 67 -1.87 8.40 -1.28
CA ASN A 67 -2.31 7.47 -2.32
C ASN A 67 -1.38 6.25 -2.40
N ILE A 68 -1.80 5.25 -3.16
CA ILE A 68 -1.06 3.99 -3.34
C ILE A 68 0.32 4.24 -3.96
N GLY A 69 0.43 5.21 -4.84
CA GLY A 69 1.68 5.58 -5.48
C GLY A 69 2.71 6.18 -4.53
N GLU A 70 2.29 7.14 -3.70
CA GLU A 70 3.14 7.71 -2.66
C GLU A 70 3.55 6.65 -1.62
N LEU A 71 2.68 5.66 -1.34
CA LEU A 71 3.06 4.52 -0.49
C LEU A 71 4.15 3.70 -1.17
N THR A 72 3.98 3.40 -2.46
CA THR A 72 4.96 2.69 -3.28
C THR A 72 6.31 3.42 -3.31
N ASP A 73 6.29 4.74 -3.51
CA ASP A 73 7.47 5.61 -3.48
C ASP A 73 8.21 5.52 -2.14
N ALA A 74 7.46 5.65 -1.05
CA ALA A 74 8.02 5.64 0.30
C ALA A 74 8.67 4.29 0.63
N LEU A 75 8.07 3.18 0.18
CA LEU A 75 8.62 1.83 0.36
C LEU A 75 9.83 1.60 -0.53
N TYR A 76 9.78 2.03 -1.79
CA TYR A 76 10.90 1.92 -2.73
C TYR A 76 12.15 2.63 -2.22
N ALA A 77 11.99 3.80 -1.59
CA ALA A 77 13.09 4.57 -1.02
C ALA A 77 13.80 3.88 0.17
N LYS A 78 13.28 2.76 0.68
CA LYS A 78 13.80 2.02 1.84
C LYS A 78 14.41 0.66 1.50
N LEU A 79 14.38 0.26 0.23
CA LEU A 79 14.97 -0.97 -0.29
C LEU A 79 16.38 -0.71 -0.83
#